data_AF-A0A7V7WMV8-F1
#
_entry.id   AF-A0A7V7WMV8-F1
#
_cell.length_a   1.000
_cell.length_b   1.000
_cell.length_c   1.000
_cell.angle_alpha   90.00
_cell.angle_beta   90.00
_cell.angle_gamma   90.00
#
_symmetry.space_group_name_H-M   'P 1'
#
loop_
_entity.id
_entity.type
_entity.pdbx_description
1 polymer ?
#
loop_
_entity_poly.entity_id
_entity_poly.type
_entity_poly.pdbx_seq_one_letter_code
_entity_poly.pdbx_strand_id
1 'polypeptide(L)'
;ALVLSAQNFGAYPMVNGQARLAARFDHDAQQLAALRELLGQAIRAEEAQDLGLITAAPDDIDWEEEIRIACEERASLSPDALTGMEASLRFGPGETMESRIFGRLTAWQNWIFIRPNATGERGALSVYGSGNRPQFDRARV
;
A
#
# COMPACT_ATOMS: atom_id res chain seq x y z
N ALA A 1 -14.01 -21.10 2.36
CA ALA A 1 -14.18 -20.55 3.72
C ALA A 1 -12.86 -19.93 4.16
N LEU A 2 -12.93 -18.81 4.88
CA LEU A 2 -11.78 -18.13 5.47
C LEU A 2 -11.57 -18.67 6.90
N VAL A 3 -10.33 -18.86 7.32
CA VAL A 3 -10.01 -19.32 8.69
C VAL A 3 -8.94 -18.43 9.29
N LEU A 4 -9.22 -17.88 10.47
CA LEU A 4 -8.26 -17.09 11.22
C LEU A 4 -7.42 -18.00 12.13
N SER A 5 -6.13 -17.69 12.22
CA SER A 5 -5.18 -18.31 13.14
C SER A 5 -4.59 -17.25 14.08
N ALA A 6 -3.97 -17.68 15.18
CA ALA A 6 -3.30 -16.77 16.10
C ALA A 6 -2.23 -15.90 15.40
N GLN A 7 -1.65 -16.38 14.30
CA GLN A 7 -0.62 -15.66 13.54
C GLN A 7 -1.14 -14.37 12.89
N ASN A 8 -2.44 -14.31 12.57
CA ASN A 8 -3.07 -13.14 11.96
C ASN A 8 -3.08 -11.89 12.88
N PHE A 9 -2.81 -12.09 14.17
CA PHE A 9 -2.87 -11.06 15.22
C PHE A 9 -1.50 -10.58 15.70
N GLY A 10 -0.45 -10.69 14.86
CA GLY A 10 0.83 -10.03 15.13
C GLY A 10 2.09 -10.82 14.83
N ALA A 11 2.00 -12.08 14.38
CA ALA A 11 3.20 -12.86 14.04
C ALA A 11 3.94 -12.30 12.81
N TYR A 12 3.21 -11.62 11.92
CA TYR A 12 3.75 -11.04 10.68
C TYR A 12 3.37 -9.56 10.57
N PRO A 13 4.04 -8.67 11.33
CA PRO A 13 3.76 -7.25 11.27
C PRO A 13 4.13 -6.68 9.88
N MET A 14 3.45 -5.62 9.49
CA MET A 14 3.89 -4.76 8.38
C MET A 14 5.09 -3.92 8.81
N VAL A 15 5.68 -3.15 7.90
CA VAL A 15 6.84 -2.29 8.19
C VAL A 15 6.56 -1.20 9.23
N ASN A 16 5.29 -0.88 9.48
CA ASN A 16 4.88 0.03 10.56
C ASN A 16 4.70 -0.69 11.92
N GLY A 17 5.09 -1.96 12.03
CA GLY A 17 5.00 -2.77 13.25
C GLY A 17 3.59 -3.31 13.56
N GLN A 18 2.58 -3.01 12.73
CA GLN A 18 1.20 -3.39 12.99
C GLN A 18 0.83 -4.72 12.33
N ALA A 19 -0.02 -5.51 12.98
CA ALA A 19 -0.70 -6.62 12.31
C ALA A 19 -1.65 -6.08 11.22
N ARG A 20 -1.77 -6.77 10.08
CA ARG A 20 -2.63 -6.35 8.97
C ARG A 20 -4.11 -6.24 9.37
N LEU A 21 -4.60 -7.16 10.20
CA LEU A 21 -5.97 -7.07 10.75
C LEU A 21 -6.13 -5.84 11.64
N ALA A 22 -5.15 -5.54 12.49
CA ALA A 22 -5.21 -4.36 13.35
C ALA A 22 -5.24 -3.07 12.53
N ALA A 23 -4.41 -2.96 11.48
CA ALA A 23 -4.43 -1.82 10.57
C ALA A 23 -5.75 -1.70 9.78
N ARG A 24 -6.33 -2.83 9.35
CA ARG A 24 -7.62 -2.84 8.61
C ARG A 24 -8.77 -2.27 9.43
N PHE A 25 -8.78 -2.53 10.73
CA PHE A 25 -9.84 -2.06 11.65
C PHE A 25 -9.40 -0.87 12.51
N ASP A 26 -8.37 -0.13 12.09
CA ASP A 26 -7.85 1.04 12.81
C ASP A 26 -7.64 0.84 14.33
N HIS A 27 -7.12 -0.35 14.69
CA HIS A 27 -6.90 -0.78 16.08
C HIS A 27 -8.15 -0.83 16.96
N ASP A 28 -9.35 -0.97 16.39
CA ASP A 28 -10.58 -1.19 17.15
C ASP A 28 -10.46 -2.48 17.99
N ALA A 29 -10.29 -2.30 19.29
CA ALA A 29 -10.07 -3.39 20.23
C ALA A 29 -11.30 -4.31 20.35
N GLN A 30 -12.52 -3.77 20.20
CA GLN A 30 -13.75 -4.53 20.28
C GLN A 30 -13.88 -5.44 19.05
N GLN A 31 -13.65 -4.88 17.85
CA GLN A 31 -13.69 -5.67 16.62
C GLN A 31 -12.60 -6.75 16.60
N LEU A 32 -11.37 -6.42 17.01
CA LEU A 32 -10.27 -7.37 17.07
C LEU A 32 -10.51 -8.47 18.12
N ALA A 33 -11.14 -8.16 19.25
CA ALA A 33 -11.52 -9.17 20.25
C ALA A 33 -12.59 -10.13 19.70
N ALA A 34 -13.62 -9.60 19.04
CA ALA A 34 -14.67 -10.43 18.41
C ALA A 34 -14.08 -11.40 17.37
N LEU A 35 -13.13 -10.92 16.54
CA LEU A 35 -12.44 -11.77 15.56
C LEU A 35 -11.55 -12.86 16.19
N ARG A 36 -11.03 -12.64 17.40
CA ARG A 36 -10.25 -13.66 18.13
C ARG A 36 -11.11 -14.83 18.60
N GLU A 37 -12.38 -14.59 18.92
CA GLU A 37 -13.30 -15.67 19.31
C GLU A 37 -13.60 -16.62 18.13
N LEU A 38 -13.37 -16.18 16.89
CA LEU A 38 -13.56 -16.96 15.65
C LEU A 38 -12.32 -17.75 15.22
N LEU A 39 -11.27 -17.81 16.05
CA LEU A 39 -10.05 -18.54 15.73
C LEU A 39 -10.32 -20.02 15.42
N GLY A 40 -9.74 -20.50 14.32
CA GLY A 40 -9.89 -21.88 13.85
C GLY A 40 -11.27 -22.22 13.26
N GLN A 41 -12.24 -21.29 13.29
CA GLN A 41 -13.56 -21.49 12.73
C GLN A 41 -13.57 -21.20 11.22
N ALA A 42 -14.42 -21.92 10.49
CA ALA A 42 -14.62 -21.71 9.05
C ALA A 42 -15.65 -20.60 8.82
N ILE A 43 -15.18 -19.42 8.43
CA ILE A 43 -16.02 -18.24 8.16
C ILE A 43 -16.47 -18.28 6.70
N ARG A 44 -17.78 -18.19 6.47
CA ARG A 44 -18.36 -18.14 5.11
C ARG A 44 -18.22 -16.75 4.49
N ALA A 45 -18.47 -16.64 3.18
CA ALA A 45 -18.25 -15.40 2.44
C ALA A 45 -19.11 -14.23 2.96
N GLU A 46 -20.42 -14.43 3.12
CA GLU A 46 -21.35 -13.42 3.66
C GLU A 46 -20.92 -12.95 5.06
N GLU A 47 -20.65 -13.90 5.97
CA GLU A 47 -20.19 -13.59 7.32
C GLU A 47 -18.84 -12.85 7.30
N ALA A 48 -17.91 -13.23 6.42
CA ALA A 48 -16.64 -12.53 6.26
C ALA A 48 -16.83 -11.10 5.75
N GLN A 49 -17.84 -10.85 4.91
CA GLN A 49 -18.20 -9.51 4.47
C GLN A 49 -18.82 -8.69 5.61
N ASP A 50 -19.75 -9.27 6.38
CA ASP A 50 -20.40 -8.61 7.53
C ASP A 50 -19.41 -8.27 8.65
N LEU A 51 -18.44 -9.16 8.90
CA LEU A 51 -17.32 -8.92 9.83
C LEU A 51 -16.29 -7.93 9.26
N GLY A 52 -16.44 -7.52 8.00
CA GLY A 52 -15.54 -6.64 7.30
C GLY A 52 -14.16 -7.25 7.08
N LEU A 53 -14.01 -8.57 6.97
CA LEU A 53 -12.73 -9.25 6.67
C LEU A 53 -12.37 -9.23 5.17
N ILE A 54 -13.38 -9.11 4.31
CA ILE A 54 -13.25 -8.97 2.85
C ILE A 54 -13.97 -7.71 2.38
N THR A 55 -13.76 -7.32 1.13
CA THR A 55 -14.39 -6.13 0.53
C THR A 55 -15.80 -6.41 0.01
N ALA A 56 -15.98 -7.55 -0.65
CA ALA A 56 -17.26 -8.00 -1.22
C ALA A 56 -17.27 -9.53 -1.36
N ALA A 57 -18.47 -10.11 -1.38
CA ALA A 57 -18.76 -11.52 -1.63
C ALA A 57 -19.88 -11.64 -2.68
N PRO A 58 -19.61 -11.31 -3.95
CA PRO A 58 -20.58 -11.48 -5.02
C PRO A 58 -20.97 -12.96 -5.17
N ASP A 59 -22.19 -13.19 -5.62
CA ASP A 59 -22.68 -14.54 -5.92
C ASP A 59 -22.09 -15.07 -7.25
N ASP A 60 -22.47 -16.29 -7.63
CA ASP A 60 -21.95 -16.93 -8.84
C ASP A 60 -22.41 -16.27 -10.14
N ILE A 61 -23.48 -15.46 -10.10
CA ILE A 61 -24.00 -14.72 -11.25
C ILE A 61 -23.20 -13.43 -11.44
N ASP A 62 -22.91 -12.71 -10.36
CA ASP A 62 -22.25 -11.40 -10.41
C ASP A 62 -20.71 -11.48 -10.39
N TRP A 63 -20.13 -12.60 -9.91
CA TRP A 63 -18.69 -12.75 -9.70
C TRP A 63 -17.85 -12.43 -10.93
N GLU A 64 -18.18 -13.00 -12.08
CA GLU A 64 -17.36 -12.83 -13.30
C GLU A 64 -17.33 -11.37 -13.75
N GLU A 65 -18.47 -10.69 -13.66
CA GLU A 65 -18.62 -9.32 -14.14
C GLU A 65 -17.99 -8.31 -13.18
N GLU A 66 -18.29 -8.40 -11.87
CA GLU A 66 -17.77 -7.46 -10.89
C GLU A 66 -16.24 -7.50 -10.79
N ILE A 67 -15.66 -8.70 -10.75
CA ILE A 67 -14.20 -8.87 -10.66
C ILE A 67 -13.53 -8.41 -11.96
N ARG A 68 -14.12 -8.71 -13.12
CA ARG A 68 -13.60 -8.25 -14.41
C ARG A 68 -13.59 -6.72 -14.48
N ILE A 69 -14.71 -6.07 -14.14
CA ILE A 69 -14.80 -4.60 -14.12
C ILE A 69 -13.74 -4.01 -13.18
N ALA A 70 -13.62 -4.51 -11.95
CA ALA A 70 -12.63 -4.01 -11.01
C ALA A 70 -11.17 -4.14 -11.54
N CYS A 71 -10.86 -5.23 -12.24
CA CYS A 71 -9.56 -5.41 -12.89
C CYS A 71 -9.36 -4.48 -14.10
N GLU A 72 -10.39 -4.28 -14.92
CA GLU A 72 -10.34 -3.37 -16.08
C GLU A 72 -10.21 -1.91 -15.65
N GLU A 73 -10.95 -1.49 -14.62
CA GLU A 73 -10.81 -0.17 -14.00
C GLU A 73 -9.38 0.03 -13.48
N ARG A 74 -8.83 -0.98 -12.80
CA ARG A 74 -7.46 -0.94 -12.31
C ARG A 74 -6.43 -0.78 -13.43
N ALA A 75 -6.66 -1.41 -14.57
CA ALA A 75 -5.77 -1.32 -15.74
C ALA A 75 -5.93 -0.01 -16.53
N SER A 76 -7.10 0.63 -16.46
CA SER A 76 -7.39 1.87 -17.19
C SER A 76 -6.94 3.15 -16.47
N LEU A 77 -6.74 3.09 -15.16
CA LEU A 77 -6.28 4.23 -14.35
C LEU A 77 -4.76 4.44 -14.45
N SER A 78 -4.33 5.68 -14.20
CA SER A 78 -2.89 6.02 -14.20
C SER A 78 -2.13 5.20 -13.14
N PRO A 79 -1.07 4.47 -13.53
CA PRO A 79 -0.28 3.67 -12.58
C PRO A 79 0.42 4.53 -11.54
N ASP A 80 0.80 5.76 -11.89
CA ASP A 80 1.44 6.72 -10.97
C ASP A 80 0.46 7.13 -9.87
N ALA A 81 -0.79 7.43 -10.25
CA ALA A 81 -1.84 7.83 -9.32
C ALA A 81 -2.23 6.68 -8.39
N LEU A 82 -2.39 5.46 -8.94
CA LEU A 82 -2.71 4.27 -8.15
C LEU A 82 -1.61 3.94 -7.14
N THR A 83 -0.35 4.04 -7.55
CA THR A 83 0.80 3.82 -6.64
C THR A 83 0.78 4.81 -5.47
N GLY A 84 0.53 6.10 -5.76
CA GLY A 84 0.38 7.12 -4.72
C GLY A 84 -0.79 6.84 -3.78
N MET A 85 -1.96 6.52 -4.34
CA MET A 85 -3.16 6.18 -3.57
C MET A 85 -2.93 4.98 -2.64
N GLU A 86 -2.33 3.90 -3.14
CA GLU A 86 -2.04 2.71 -2.34
C GLU A 86 -1.02 2.96 -1.24
N ALA A 87 0.02 3.76 -1.52
CA ALA A 87 1.01 4.15 -0.53
C ALA A 87 0.35 4.90 0.64
N SER A 88 -0.67 5.73 0.37
CA SER A 88 -1.41 6.45 1.42
C SER A 88 -2.45 5.59 2.13
N LEU A 89 -3.25 4.80 1.40
CA LEU A 89 -4.33 4.00 2.00
C LEU A 89 -3.81 2.84 2.86
N ARG A 90 -2.69 2.21 2.46
CA ARG A 90 -2.14 1.05 3.19
C ARG A 90 -1.33 1.45 4.42
N PHE A 91 -0.74 2.65 4.42
CA PHE A 91 0.12 3.14 5.50
C PHE A 91 -0.49 4.39 6.11
N GLY A 92 -1.51 4.16 6.94
CA GLY A 92 -2.20 5.19 7.70
C GLY A 92 -1.39 5.68 8.92
N PRO A 93 -2.05 6.10 10.01
CA PRO A 93 -1.38 6.67 11.18
C PRO A 93 -0.43 5.67 11.87
N GLY A 94 0.64 6.20 12.47
CA GLY A 94 1.68 5.42 13.16
C GLY A 94 2.92 5.17 12.30
N GLU A 95 3.66 6.24 12.00
CA GLU A 95 4.94 6.12 11.27
C GLU A 95 6.05 5.48 12.12
N THR A 96 6.83 4.60 11.49
CA THR A 96 8.07 4.02 12.01
C THR A 96 9.28 4.54 11.22
N MET A 97 10.49 4.16 11.61
CA MET A 97 11.68 4.46 10.83
C MET A 97 11.56 3.87 9.41
N GLU A 98 11.11 2.63 9.30
CA GLU A 98 10.95 1.89 8.05
C GLU A 98 9.87 2.53 7.17
N SER A 99 8.70 2.87 7.73
CA SER A 99 7.64 3.52 6.96
C SER A 99 8.06 4.92 6.49
N ARG A 100 8.89 5.64 7.27
CA ARG A 100 9.47 6.93 6.87
C ARG A 100 10.53 6.79 5.77
N ILE A 101 11.27 5.69 5.75
CA ILE A 101 12.18 5.37 4.65
C ILE A 101 11.37 5.21 3.35
N PHE A 102 10.36 4.34 3.34
CA PHE A 102 9.57 4.08 2.12
C PHE A 102 8.60 5.22 1.75
N GLY A 103 8.12 5.99 2.72
CA GLY A 103 7.28 7.16 2.51
C GLY A 103 8.11 8.40 2.27
N ARG A 104 8.40 9.16 3.35
CA ARG A 104 9.05 10.47 3.29
C ARG A 104 10.35 10.47 2.48
N LEU A 105 11.30 9.58 2.77
CA LEU A 105 12.60 9.61 2.10
C LEU A 105 12.49 9.16 0.64
N THR A 106 11.90 8.00 0.38
CA THR A 106 11.79 7.44 -0.96
C THR A 106 10.90 8.28 -1.88
N ALA A 107 9.78 8.85 -1.41
CA ALA A 107 8.93 9.70 -2.25
C ALA A 107 9.67 10.98 -2.72
N TRP A 108 10.39 11.64 -1.82
CA TRP A 108 11.24 12.79 -2.19
C TRP A 108 12.36 12.38 -3.14
N GLN A 109 12.97 11.22 -2.92
CA GLN A 109 14.02 10.71 -3.81
C GLN A 109 13.48 10.37 -5.20
N ASN A 110 12.30 9.76 -5.30
CA ASN A 110 11.65 9.45 -6.58
C ASN A 110 11.36 10.73 -7.37
N TRP A 111 10.90 11.80 -6.71
CA TRP A 111 10.72 13.11 -7.34
C TRP A 111 12.03 13.71 -7.85
N ILE A 112 13.14 13.54 -7.13
CA ILE A 112 14.48 13.97 -7.58
C ILE A 112 14.91 13.17 -8.82
N PHE A 113 14.68 11.84 -8.82
CA PHE A 113 15.16 10.95 -9.89
C PHE A 113 14.53 11.18 -11.25
N ILE A 114 13.30 11.71 -11.30
CA ILE A 114 12.62 12.00 -12.57
C ILE A 114 12.92 13.40 -13.13
N ARG A 115 13.82 14.17 -12.49
CA ARG A 115 14.11 15.57 -12.87
C ARG A 115 15.49 15.73 -13.52
N PRO A 116 15.62 16.67 -14.48
CA PRO A 116 16.82 16.81 -15.32
C PRO A 116 18.09 17.20 -14.54
N ASN A 117 17.94 17.89 -13.40
CA ASN A 117 19.10 18.22 -12.54
C ASN A 117 19.85 16.95 -12.08
N ALA A 118 19.15 15.84 -11.84
CA ALA A 118 19.77 14.59 -11.42
C ALA A 118 20.17 13.72 -12.63
N THR A 119 19.21 13.41 -13.50
CA THR A 119 19.30 12.34 -14.52
C THR A 119 19.32 12.84 -15.97
N GLY A 120 19.26 14.15 -16.21
CA GLY A 120 19.34 14.70 -17.58
C GLY A 120 20.71 14.52 -18.22
N GLU A 121 20.82 14.77 -19.53
CA GLU A 121 22.09 14.60 -20.29
C GLU A 121 23.27 15.38 -19.69
N ARG A 122 23.02 16.58 -19.16
CA ARG A 122 23.99 17.41 -18.42
C ARG A 122 23.70 17.48 -16.91
N GLY A 123 22.94 16.52 -16.40
CA GLY A 123 22.60 16.38 -14.99
C GLY A 123 23.75 15.82 -14.16
N ALA A 124 23.63 15.87 -12.84
CA ALA A 124 24.69 15.51 -11.90
C ALA A 124 25.22 14.09 -12.09
N LEU A 125 24.34 13.10 -12.32
CA LEU A 125 24.74 11.70 -12.48
C LEU A 125 25.46 11.47 -13.82
N SER A 126 24.95 12.05 -14.90
CA SER A 126 25.44 11.84 -16.26
C SER A 126 26.84 12.41 -16.51
N VAL A 127 27.19 13.53 -15.86
CA VAL A 127 28.51 14.18 -16.04
C VAL A 127 29.57 13.68 -15.06
N TYR A 128 29.21 12.82 -14.11
CA TYR A 128 30.14 12.27 -13.13
C TYR A 128 31.33 11.57 -13.83
N GLY A 129 32.55 11.93 -13.45
CA GLY A 129 33.78 11.38 -14.06
C GLY A 129 34.16 11.97 -15.43
N SER A 130 33.32 12.79 -16.08
CA SER A 130 33.60 13.36 -17.41
C SER A 130 34.49 14.61 -17.40
N GLY A 131 34.71 15.22 -16.22
CA GLY A 131 35.38 16.52 -16.08
C GLY A 131 34.49 17.73 -16.39
N ASN A 132 33.28 17.51 -16.92
CA ASN A 132 32.29 18.58 -17.17
C ASN A 132 31.52 18.96 -15.90
N ARG A 133 31.11 20.22 -15.80
CA ARG A 133 30.24 20.70 -14.70
C ARG A 133 28.75 20.48 -15.05
N PRO A 134 27.92 20.03 -14.10
CA PRO A 134 26.49 19.86 -14.33
C PRO A 134 25.78 21.20 -14.52
N GLN A 135 24.68 21.19 -15.29
CA GLN A 135 23.80 22.34 -15.49
C GLN A 135 22.53 22.15 -14.67
N PHE A 136 22.26 23.10 -13.76
CA PHE A 136 21.11 23.04 -12.87
C PHE A 136 20.13 24.18 -13.14
N ASP A 137 18.84 23.85 -13.19
CA ASP A 137 17.79 24.81 -12.91
C ASP A 137 17.83 25.17 -11.41
N ARG A 138 17.92 26.47 -11.11
CA ARG A 138 18.05 27.00 -9.75
C ARG A 138 16.73 27.43 -9.13
N ALA A 139 15.62 27.39 -9.88
CA ALA A 139 14.30 27.66 -9.33
C ALA A 139 13.93 26.62 -8.25
N ARG A 140 13.27 27.09 -7.18
CA ARG A 140 12.66 26.21 -6.16
C ARG A 140 11.26 25.79 -6.63
N VAL A 141 10.77 24.68 -6.09
CA VAL A 141 9.42 24.13 -6.27
C VAL A 141 8.75 24.04 -4.91
#